data_AF-A0A2D7IKY7-F1
#
_entry.id   AF-A0A2D7IKY7-F1
#
_cell.length_a   1.000
_cell.length_b   1.000
_cell.length_c   1.000
_cell.angle_alpha   90.00
_cell.angle_beta   90.00
_cell.angle_gamma   90.00
#
_symmetry.space_group_name_H-M   'P 1'
#
loop_
_entity.id
_entity.type
_entity.pdbx_description
1 polymer ?
#
loop_
_entity_poly.entity_id
_entity_poly.type
_entity_poly.pdbx_seq_one_letter_code
_entity_poly.pdbx_strand_id
1 'polypeptide(L)'
;MLLILQRLIKWMPVILFFLLLFLDRENFAHVAGYIILLLLYTVILVSKILHAKKEWHTDPQTSKISGDKNIQKMSDFLEKMDALAEEE
;
A
#
# COMPACT_ATOMS: atom_id res chain seq x y z
N MET A 1 -19.24 4.09 -3.25
CA MET A 1 -18.42 3.92 -4.48
C MET A 1 -16.97 3.52 -4.18
N LEU A 2 -16.24 4.23 -3.30
CA LEU A 2 -14.85 3.90 -2.94
C LEU A 2 -14.66 2.53 -2.23
N LEU A 3 -15.64 2.09 -1.43
CA LEU A 3 -15.61 0.78 -0.75
C LEU A 3 -15.60 -0.40 -1.73
N ILE A 4 -16.27 -0.27 -2.88
CA ILE A 4 -16.34 -1.32 -3.91
C ILE A 4 -14.99 -1.44 -4.61
N LEU A 5 -14.37 -0.31 -4.97
CA LEU A 5 -13.02 -0.26 -5.54
C LEU A 5 -11.97 -0.83 -4.58
N GLN A 6 -12.03 -0.47 -3.28
CA GLN A 6 -11.11 -1.03 -2.28
C GLN A 6 -11.27 -2.54 -2.14
N ARG A 7 -12.51 -3.05 -2.12
CA ARG A 7 -12.78 -4.48 -2.07
C ARG A 7 -12.24 -5.18 -3.32
N LEU A 8 -12.43 -4.59 -4.51
CA LEU A 8 -11.92 -5.14 -5.76
C LEU A 8 -10.38 -5.21 -5.79
N ILE A 9 -9.69 -4.15 -5.37
CA ILE A 9 -8.22 -4.13 -5.25
C ILE A 9 -7.73 -5.16 -4.21
N LYS A 10 -8.49 -5.40 -3.13
CA LYS A 10 -8.13 -6.41 -2.12
C LYS A 10 -8.20 -7.85 -2.66
N TRP A 11 -9.15 -8.13 -3.55
CA TRP A 11 -9.33 -9.46 -4.15
C TRP A 11 -8.51 -9.70 -5.42
N MET A 12 -7.99 -8.64 -6.06
CA MET A 12 -7.12 -8.71 -7.24
C MET A 12 -5.98 -9.74 -7.16
N PRO A 13 -5.24 -9.91 -6.04
CA PRO A 13 -4.19 -10.92 -5.95
C PRO A 13 -4.70 -12.33 -6.17
N VAL A 14 -5.89 -12.65 -5.64
CA VAL A 14 -6.52 -13.96 -5.78
C VAL A 14 -6.95 -14.18 -7.23
N ILE A 15 -7.52 -13.15 -7.85
CA ILE A 15 -7.94 -13.18 -9.26
C ILE A 15 -6.73 -13.39 -10.18
N LEU A 16 -5.64 -12.64 -9.97
CA LEU A 16 -4.39 -12.78 -10.70
C LEU A 16 -3.79 -14.18 -10.51
N PHE A 17 -3.83 -14.72 -9.29
CA PHE A 17 -3.35 -16.07 -9.01
C PHE A 17 -4.12 -17.13 -9.80
N PHE A 18 -5.46 -17.06 -9.85
CA PHE A 18 -6.24 -17.99 -10.67
C PHE A 18 -5.93 -17.81 -12.16
N LEU A 19 -5.83 -16.57 -12.64
CA LEU A 19 -5.43 -16.28 -14.03
C LEU A 19 -4.08 -16.90 -14.38
N LEU A 20 -3.12 -16.90 -13.46
CA LEU A 20 -1.83 -17.54 -13.65
C LEU A 20 -1.94 -19.05 -13.84
N LEU A 21 -2.80 -19.72 -13.06
CA LEU A 21 -2.98 -21.18 -13.16
C LEU A 21 -3.60 -21.60 -14.50
N PHE A 22 -4.49 -20.78 -15.04
CA PHE A 22 -5.16 -21.03 -16.33
C PHE A 22 -4.49 -20.32 -17.50
N LEU A 23 -3.28 -19.77 -17.31
CA LEU A 23 -2.59 -19.03 -18.35
C LEU A 23 -2.14 -19.97 -19.46
N ASP A 24 -2.62 -19.71 -20.68
CA ASP A 24 -2.07 -20.33 -21.88
C ASP A 24 -0.68 -19.74 -22.16
N ARG A 25 0.35 -20.55 -21.94
CA ARG A 25 1.75 -20.16 -22.04
C ARG A 25 2.29 -20.20 -23.48
N GLU A 26 1.60 -20.87 -24.39
CA GLU A 26 2.03 -20.92 -25.80
C GLU A 26 1.54 -19.69 -26.57
N ASN A 27 0.49 -19.03 -26.06
CA ASN A 27 -0.02 -17.80 -26.63
C ASN A 27 0.70 -16.56 -26.07
N PHE A 28 1.58 -15.97 -26.89
CA PHE A 28 2.33 -14.77 -26.53
C PHE A 28 1.44 -13.60 -26.07
N ALA A 29 0.28 -13.39 -26.71
CA ALA A 29 -0.63 -12.31 -26.35
C ALA A 29 -1.23 -12.49 -24.95
N HIS A 30 -1.53 -13.73 -24.56
CA HIS A 30 -2.03 -14.04 -23.22
C HIS A 30 -0.95 -13.79 -22.16
N VAL A 31 0.27 -14.25 -22.41
CA VAL A 31 1.40 -14.06 -21.48
C VAL A 31 1.73 -12.58 -21.31
N ALA A 32 1.86 -11.84 -22.42
CA ALA A 32 2.14 -10.41 -22.39
C ALA A 32 1.03 -9.62 -21.69
N GLY A 33 -0.23 -9.94 -21.98
CA GLY A 33 -1.39 -9.32 -21.32
C GLY A 33 -1.38 -9.55 -19.81
N TYR A 34 -1.10 -10.77 -19.36
CA TYR A 34 -1.01 -11.10 -17.94
C TYR A 34 0.12 -10.34 -17.23
N ILE A 35 1.30 -10.23 -17.86
CA ILE A 35 2.44 -9.45 -17.34
C ILE A 35 2.08 -7.97 -17.20
N ILE A 36 1.44 -7.38 -18.22
CA ILE A 36 0.99 -5.97 -18.16
C ILE A 36 0.01 -5.76 -17.01
N LEU A 37 -0.92 -6.70 -16.81
CA LEU A 37 -1.89 -6.67 -15.71
C LEU A 37 -1.22 -6.69 -14.34
N LEU A 38 -0.19 -7.54 -14.17
CA LEU A 38 0.63 -7.57 -12.95
C LEU A 38 1.31 -6.23 -12.71
N LEU A 39 1.94 -5.65 -13.73
CA LEU A 39 2.64 -4.37 -13.61
C LEU A 39 1.68 -3.24 -13.23
N LEU A 40 0.52 -3.15 -13.88
CA LEU A 40 -0.51 -2.18 -13.54
C LEU A 40 -0.97 -2.33 -12.09
N TYR A 41 -1.21 -3.56 -11.64
CA TYR A 41 -1.61 -3.81 -10.26
C TYR A 41 -0.53 -3.36 -9.27
N THR A 42 0.74 -3.67 -9.54
CA THR A 42 1.85 -3.20 -8.70
C THR A 42 1.95 -1.68 -8.65
N VAL A 43 1.76 -0.97 -9.77
CA VAL A 43 1.76 0.51 -9.79
C VAL A 43 0.64 1.08 -8.92
N ILE A 44 -0.55 0.49 -8.96
CA ILE A 44 -1.68 0.89 -8.11
C ILE A 44 -1.34 0.67 -6.63
N LEU A 45 -0.72 -0.47 -6.30
CA LEU A 45 -0.33 -0.80 -4.92
C LEU A 45 0.71 0.19 -4.38
N VAL A 46 1.75 0.47 -5.17
CA VAL A 46 2.81 1.43 -4.84
C VAL A 46 2.22 2.83 -4.69
N SER A 47 1.34 3.25 -5.61
CA SER A 47 0.66 4.56 -5.54
C SER A 47 -0.14 4.71 -4.25
N LYS A 48 -0.86 3.67 -3.81
CA LYS A 48 -1.57 3.68 -2.51
C LYS A 48 -0.61 3.84 -1.33
N ILE A 49 0.49 3.11 -1.34
CA ILE A 49 1.51 3.18 -0.28
C ILE A 49 2.15 4.57 -0.23
N LEU A 50 2.44 5.15 -1.39
CA LEU A 50 3.05 6.48 -1.49
C LEU A 50 2.07 7.57 -1.03
N HIS A 51 0.78 7.40 -1.32
CA HIS A 51 -0.26 8.30 -0.84
C HIS A 51 -0.38 8.26 0.69
N ALA A 52 -0.44 7.06 1.29
CA ALA A 52 -0.47 6.90 2.74
C ALA A 52 0.81 7.46 3.40
N LYS A 53 1.98 7.26 2.79
CA LYS A 53 3.24 7.85 3.26
C LYS A 53 3.20 9.38 3.21
N LYS A 54 2.66 9.96 2.14
CA LYS A 54 2.53 11.42 2.02
C LYS A 54 1.59 11.96 3.09
N GLU A 55 0.43 11.34 3.27
CA GLU A 55 -0.56 11.70 4.28
C GLU A 55 0.04 11.68 5.69
N TRP A 56 0.78 10.61 6.03
CA TRP A 56 1.55 10.53 7.29
C TRP A 56 2.49 11.71 7.47
N HIS A 57 3.18 12.19 6.43
CA HIS A 57 4.07 13.36 6.55
C HIS A 57 3.34 14.70 6.66
N THR A 58 2.05 14.74 6.34
CA THR A 58 1.27 16.00 6.33
C THR A 58 0.48 16.19 7.62
N ASP A 59 0.37 15.15 8.46
CA ASP A 59 -0.35 15.22 9.73
C ASP A 59 0.45 16.04 10.78
N PRO A 60 -0.13 17.10 11.38
CA PRO A 60 0.52 17.95 12.39
C PRO A 60 1.00 17.20 13.64
N GLN A 61 0.33 16.11 14.02
CA GLN A 61 0.69 15.27 15.18
C GLN A 61 1.93 14.42 14.85
N THR A 62 1.92 13.76 13.70
CA THR A 62 3.03 12.88 13.25
C THR A 62 4.25 13.68 12.79
N SER A 63 4.07 14.91 12.27
CA SER A 63 5.16 15.76 11.79
C SER A 63 6.06 16.26 12.94
N LYS A 64 5.49 16.57 14.11
CA LYS A 64 6.24 16.89 15.33
C LYS A 64 7.11 15.73 15.81
N ILE A 65 6.60 14.51 15.71
CA ILE A 65 7.28 13.29 16.15
C ILE A 65 8.32 12.85 15.10
N SER A 66 7.99 12.94 13.80
CA SER A 66 8.85 12.46 12.70
C SER A 66 10.12 13.29 12.47
N GLY A 67 10.15 14.54 12.92
CA GLY A 67 11.34 15.39 12.90
C GLY A 67 12.28 15.21 14.10
N ASP A 68 11.88 14.41 15.10
CA ASP A 68 12.66 14.22 16.32
C ASP A 68 13.84 13.28 16.08
N LYS A 69 15.05 13.82 16.21
CA LYS A 69 16.32 13.11 16.02
C LYS A 69 16.54 11.99 17.05
N ASN A 70 15.75 11.97 18.13
CA ASN A 70 15.81 10.95 19.18
C ASN A 70 15.00 9.68 18.84
N ILE A 71 14.19 9.71 17.77
CA ILE A 71 13.47 8.54 17.29
C ILE A 71 14.39 7.76 16.34
N GLN A 72 14.90 6.63 16.83
CA GLN A 72 15.72 5.73 16.01
C GLN A 72 14.91 4.58 15.43
N LYS A 73 13.81 4.18 16.08
CA LYS A 73 13.00 3.02 15.70
C LYS A 73 11.52 3.34 15.68
N MET A 74 10.77 2.52 14.95
CA MET A 74 9.31 2.61 14.87
C MET A 74 8.63 2.44 16.24
N SER A 75 9.22 1.66 17.15
CA SER A 75 8.74 1.52 18.53
C SER A 75 8.69 2.86 19.25
N ASP A 76 9.79 3.62 19.16
CA ASP A 76 9.96 4.90 19.86
C ASP A 76 9.01 5.95 19.29
N PHE A 77 8.66 5.81 18.01
CA PHE A 77 7.64 6.63 17.34
C PHE A 77 6.23 6.35 17.88
N LEU A 78 5.87 5.08 18.02
CA LEU A 78 4.56 4.67 18.54
C LEU A 78 4.39 5.06 20.01
N GLU A 79 5.43 4.86 20.83
CA GLU A 79 5.41 5.23 22.25
C GLU A 79 5.19 6.72 22.46
N LYS A 80 5.79 7.58 21.62
CA LYS A 80 5.55 9.03 21.65
C LYS A 80 4.17 9.43 21.14
N MET A 81 3.62 8.69 20.19
CA MET A 81 2.24 8.92 19.73
C MET A 81 1.22 8.58 20.81
N ASP A 82 1.40 7.45 21.50
CA ASP A 82 0.52 7.05 22.61
C ASP A 82 0.60 8.06 23.76
N ALA A 83 1.81 8.53 24.10
CA ALA A 83 1.99 9.56 25.13
C ALA A 83 1.30 10.90 24.79
N LEU A 84 1.32 11.33 23.52
CA LEU A 84 0.64 12.56 23.08
C LEU A 84 -0.88 12.41 23.04
N ALA A 85 -1.39 11.19 22.79
CA ALA A 85 -2.82 10.90 22.82
C ALA A 85 -3.39 10.83 24.24
N GLU A 86 -2.57 10.56 25.26
CA GLU A 86 -2.97 10.60 26.68
C GLU A 86 -2.96 12.02 27.28
N GLU A 87 -2.34 13.00 26.61
CA GLU A 87 -2.26 14.41 27.05
C GLU A 87 -3.39 15.31 26.49
N GLU A 88 -4.20 14.83 25.54
CA GLU A 88 -5.42 15.50 25.01
C GLU A 88 -6.70 15.04 25.75
#